data_AF-A0A5C3LRY0-F1
#
_entry.id   AF-A0A5C3LRY0-F1
#
_cell.length_a   1.000
_cell.length_b   1.000
_cell.length_c   1.000
_cell.angle_alpha   90.00
_cell.angle_beta   90.00
_cell.angle_gamma   90.00
#
_symmetry.space_group_name_H-M   'P 1'
#
loop_
_entity.id
_entity.type
_entity.pdbx_description
1 polymer ?
#
loop_
_entity_poly.entity_id
_entity_poly.type
_entity_poly.pdbx_seq_one_letter_code
_entity_poly.pdbx_strand_id
1 'polypeptide(L)'
;MHVQDMIDRQTSTATGAMQLRTDEKFGNEQMMCVLSGYWSLVSFWEDVRKKPLEVQCADACNKEAHAKCVATWEKRWNSAVGWKRILGHNSADVLALLACLRDQLSGDDELREGVAPACRLAGLKALNDKLEHTREHLVDYFLAVYEGTAC
;
A
#
# COMPACT_ATOMS: atom_id res chain seq x y z
N MET A 1 -7.01 25.71 24.25
CA MET A 1 -6.01 26.35 23.37
C MET A 1 -6.56 26.25 21.96
N HIS A 2 -6.88 27.40 21.36
CA HIS A 2 -7.81 27.57 20.25
C HIS A 2 -7.19 27.11 18.91
N VAL A 3 -8.00 26.44 18.08
CA VAL A 3 -7.67 26.10 16.67
C VAL A 3 -7.32 27.34 15.85
N GLN A 4 -7.70 28.52 16.33
CA GLN A 4 -7.41 29.83 15.73
C GLN A 4 -5.92 30.21 15.78
N ASP A 5 -5.15 29.80 16.79
CA ASP A 5 -3.73 30.14 16.92
C ASP A 5 -2.83 29.41 15.90
N MET A 6 -3.33 28.35 15.26
CA MET A 6 -2.61 27.65 14.19
C MET A 6 -2.76 28.32 12.82
N ILE A 7 -3.80 29.15 12.63
CA ILE A 7 -4.09 29.81 11.35
C ILE A 7 -3.28 31.10 11.23
N ASP A 8 -3.11 31.86 12.32
CA ASP A 8 -2.38 33.14 12.32
C ASP A 8 -0.86 33.00 12.12
N ARG A 9 -0.33 31.76 12.13
CA ARG A 9 1.09 31.47 11.83
C ARG A 9 1.35 31.01 10.40
N GLN A 10 0.33 30.94 9.55
CA GLN A 10 0.46 30.66 8.12
C GLN A 10 0.57 32.00 7.37
N THR A 11 1.79 32.47 7.16
CA THR A 11 2.05 33.55 6.22
C THR A 11 1.76 33.06 4.81
N SER A 12 0.52 33.27 4.36
CA SER A 12 0.15 33.21 2.95
C SER A 12 0.86 34.35 2.23
N THR A 13 1.93 34.04 1.51
CA THR A 13 2.47 34.96 0.51
C THR A 13 1.52 34.98 -0.69
N ALA A 14 1.34 36.16 -1.30
CA ALA A 14 0.37 36.47 -2.36
C ALA A 14 0.53 35.68 -3.69
N THR A 15 1.33 34.63 -3.69
CA THR A 15 1.46 33.65 -4.76
C THR A 15 1.13 32.31 -4.11
N GLY A 16 0.01 31.69 -4.49
CA GLY A 16 -0.66 30.59 -3.77
C GLY A 16 0.11 29.26 -3.61
N ALA A 17 1.44 29.28 -3.58
CA ALA A 17 2.26 28.19 -3.13
C ALA A 17 2.28 28.17 -1.59
N MET A 18 1.74 27.10 -1.00
CA MET A 18 1.91 26.79 0.41
C MET A 18 3.41 26.69 0.70
N GLN A 19 3.96 27.67 1.41
CA GLN A 19 5.36 27.66 1.83
C GLN A 19 5.49 26.61 2.95
N LEU A 20 5.73 25.35 2.56
CA LEU A 20 6.11 24.29 3.49
C LEU A 20 7.36 24.79 4.22
N ARG A 21 7.29 24.89 5.55
CA ARG A 21 8.47 25.17 6.37
C ARG A 21 9.40 23.97 6.22
N THR A 22 10.30 24.07 5.25
CA THR A 22 11.41 23.15 5.09
C THR A 22 12.38 23.42 6.24
N ASP A 23 12.82 22.35 6.89
CA ASP A 23 14.08 22.37 7.64
C ASP A 23 15.16 22.87 6.65
N GLU A 24 16.10 23.73 7.06
CA GLU A 24 17.14 24.32 6.18
C GLU A 24 18.00 23.28 5.42
N LYS A 25 17.79 21.99 5.71
CA LYS A 25 18.53 20.84 5.20
C LYS A 25 18.03 20.27 3.87
N PHE A 26 16.85 20.66 3.38
CA PHE A 26 16.32 20.13 2.12
C PHE A 26 16.19 21.22 1.05
N GLY A 27 16.88 21.01 -0.08
CA GLY A 27 16.63 21.79 -1.29
C GLY A 27 15.20 21.52 -1.82
N ASN A 28 14.62 22.49 -2.53
CA ASN A 28 13.27 22.35 -3.10
C ASN A 28 13.11 21.08 -3.96
N GLU A 29 14.15 20.68 -4.69
CA GLU A 29 14.17 19.47 -5.53
C GLU A 29 14.06 18.20 -4.68
N GLN A 30 14.84 18.09 -3.60
CA GLN A 30 14.77 16.97 -2.66
C GLN A 30 13.40 16.87 -2.01
N MET A 31 12.81 18.01 -1.65
CA MET A 31 11.46 18.06 -1.08
C MET A 31 10.41 17.53 -2.08
N MET A 32 10.50 17.93 -3.35
CA MET A 32 9.61 17.43 -4.40
C MET A 32 9.75 15.93 -4.61
N CYS A 33 10.97 15.38 -4.60
CA CYS A 33 11.20 13.93 -4.68
C CYS A 33 10.59 13.18 -3.51
N VAL A 34 10.75 13.69 -2.28
CA VAL A 34 10.16 13.06 -1.08
C VAL A 34 8.63 13.08 -1.13
N LEU A 35 8.03 14.21 -1.49
CA LEU A 35 6.57 14.34 -1.59
C LEU A 35 6.00 13.47 -2.71
N SER A 36 6.68 13.42 -3.85
CA SER A 36 6.30 12.54 -4.96
C SER A 36 6.35 11.07 -4.54
N GLY A 37 7.46 10.63 -3.91
CA GLY A 37 7.58 9.25 -3.48
C GLY A 37 6.56 8.87 -2.41
N TYR A 38 6.28 9.78 -1.47
CA TYR A 38 5.20 9.60 -0.52
C TYR A 38 3.85 9.40 -1.22
N TRP A 39 3.50 10.27 -2.18
CA TRP A 39 2.25 10.16 -2.93
C TRP A 39 2.17 8.88 -3.77
N SER A 40 3.28 8.47 -4.38
CA SER A 40 3.39 7.25 -5.16
C SER A 40 3.15 6.00 -4.30
N LEU A 41 3.75 5.96 -3.11
CA LEU A 41 3.54 4.88 -2.13
C LEU A 41 2.09 4.81 -1.63
N VAL A 42 1.49 5.96 -1.29
CA VAL A 42 0.08 6.03 -0.88
C VAL A 42 -0.83 5.54 -2.00
N SER A 43 -0.60 6.00 -3.24
CA SER A 43 -1.39 5.61 -4.41
C SER A 43 -1.27 4.11 -4.68
N PHE A 44 -0.07 3.55 -4.61
CA PHE A 44 0.17 2.11 -4.71
C PHE A 44 -0.62 1.32 -3.67
N TRP A 45 -0.62 1.76 -2.40
CA TRP A 45 -1.38 1.08 -1.37
C TRP A 45 -2.89 1.14 -1.63
N GLU A 46 -3.42 2.29 -2.04
CA GLU A 46 -4.83 2.43 -2.37
C GLU A 46 -5.25 1.53 -3.55
N ASP A 47 -4.37 1.31 -4.52
CA ASP A 47 -4.60 0.36 -5.62
C ASP A 47 -4.61 -1.10 -5.12
N VAL A 48 -3.66 -1.46 -4.26
CA VAL A 48 -3.62 -2.79 -3.61
C VAL A 48 -4.90 -3.04 -2.80
N ARG A 49 -5.40 -2.04 -2.07
CA ARG A 49 -6.63 -2.17 -1.30
C ARG A 49 -7.85 -2.44 -2.17
N LYS A 50 -7.97 -1.71 -3.28
CA LYS A 50 -9.13 -1.80 -4.19
C LYS A 50 -9.12 -3.04 -5.05
N LYS A 51 -7.94 -3.54 -5.41
CA LYS A 51 -7.78 -4.69 -6.32
C LYS A 51 -7.07 -5.84 -5.62
N PRO A 52 -7.82 -6.86 -5.15
CA PRO A 52 -7.24 -8.10 -4.66
C PRO A 52 -6.26 -8.71 -5.66
N LEU A 53 -5.21 -9.35 -5.16
CA LEU A 53 -4.32 -10.15 -6.01
C LEU A 53 -5.09 -11.36 -6.55
N GLU A 54 -4.86 -11.66 -7.83
CA GLU A 54 -5.48 -12.82 -8.48
C GLU A 54 -4.93 -14.12 -7.90
N VAL A 55 -5.82 -15.02 -7.52
CA VAL A 55 -5.45 -16.36 -7.06
C VAL A 55 -5.36 -17.30 -8.25
N GLN A 56 -4.15 -17.78 -8.54
CA GLN A 56 -3.93 -18.77 -9.58
C GLN A 56 -4.57 -20.12 -9.19
N CYS A 57 -5.17 -20.80 -10.17
CA CYS A 57 -5.67 -22.16 -9.98
C CYS A 57 -4.47 -23.10 -9.86
N ALA A 58 -4.20 -23.59 -8.66
CA ALA A 58 -3.18 -24.61 -8.46
C ALA A 58 -3.64 -25.96 -9.05
N ASP A 59 -2.69 -26.82 -9.45
CA ASP A 59 -2.98 -28.11 -10.10
C ASP A 59 -3.86 -29.03 -9.25
N ALA A 60 -3.75 -28.93 -7.92
CA ALA A 60 -4.55 -29.70 -6.98
C ALA A 60 -5.98 -29.14 -6.77
N CYS A 61 -6.31 -27.99 -7.38
CA CYS A 61 -7.65 -27.40 -7.32
C CYS A 61 -8.49 -27.85 -8.52
N ASN A 62 -9.76 -28.16 -8.26
CA ASN A 62 -10.71 -28.38 -9.35
C ASN A 62 -10.98 -27.04 -10.06
N LYS A 63 -10.63 -26.97 -11.35
CA LYS A 63 -10.82 -25.79 -12.22
C LYS A 63 -12.26 -25.28 -12.22
N GLU A 64 -13.25 -26.19 -12.20
CA GLU A 64 -14.67 -25.83 -12.19
C GLU A 64 -15.10 -25.20 -10.85
N ALA A 65 -14.43 -25.58 -9.76
CA ALA A 65 -14.68 -25.05 -8.42
C ALA A 65 -13.78 -23.85 -8.06
N HIS A 66 -12.76 -23.53 -8.87
CA HIS A 66 -11.80 -22.46 -8.58
C HIS A 66 -12.45 -21.07 -8.50
N ALA A 67 -13.55 -20.85 -9.23
CA ALA A 67 -14.34 -19.62 -9.11
C ALA A 67 -14.79 -19.34 -7.66
N LYS A 68 -15.05 -20.40 -6.86
CA LYS A 68 -15.34 -20.25 -5.42
C LYS A 68 -14.12 -19.82 -4.62
N CYS A 69 -12.93 -20.33 -4.96
CA CYS A 69 -11.67 -19.90 -4.34
C CYS A 69 -11.42 -18.41 -4.57
N VAL A 70 -11.62 -17.94 -5.81
CA VAL A 70 -11.48 -16.53 -6.18
C VAL A 70 -12.48 -15.67 -5.40
N ALA A 71 -13.76 -16.04 -5.41
CA ALA A 71 -14.80 -15.29 -4.71
C ALA A 71 -14.55 -15.21 -3.19
N THR A 72 -14.15 -16.32 -2.56
CA THR A 72 -13.79 -16.33 -1.14
C THR A 72 -12.57 -15.45 -0.87
N TRP A 73 -11.53 -15.56 -1.71
CA TRP A 73 -10.32 -14.75 -1.57
C TRP A 73 -10.62 -13.25 -1.65
N GLU A 74 -11.38 -12.81 -2.64
CA GLU A 74 -11.77 -11.40 -2.80
C GLU A 74 -12.61 -10.91 -1.62
N LYS A 75 -13.58 -11.71 -1.16
CA LYS A 75 -14.40 -11.37 0.01
C LYS A 75 -13.54 -11.18 1.25
N ARG A 76 -12.62 -12.11 1.52
CA ARG A 76 -11.74 -12.04 2.70
C ARG A 76 -10.68 -10.95 2.57
N TRP A 77 -10.18 -10.67 1.37
CA TRP A 77 -9.32 -9.52 1.08
C TRP A 77 -10.00 -8.21 1.46
N ASN A 78 -11.22 -7.98 0.95
CA ASN A 78 -12.01 -6.79 1.22
C ASN A 78 -12.32 -6.62 2.71
N SER A 79 -12.56 -7.74 3.42
CA SER A 79 -12.69 -7.70 4.87
C SER A 79 -11.36 -7.31 5.53
N ALA A 80 -10.27 -7.98 5.18
CA ALA A 80 -8.96 -7.80 5.80
C ALA A 80 -8.44 -6.36 5.65
N VAL A 81 -8.51 -5.74 4.47
CA VAL A 81 -8.04 -4.35 4.26
C VAL A 81 -8.79 -3.29 5.09
N GLY A 82 -9.95 -3.65 5.66
CA GLY A 82 -10.72 -2.81 6.60
C GLY A 82 -10.38 -3.04 8.08
N TRP A 83 -9.46 -3.94 8.41
CA TRP A 83 -9.14 -4.26 9.81
C TRP A 83 -8.42 -3.11 10.51
N LYS A 84 -8.77 -2.89 11.78
CA LYS A 84 -8.19 -1.82 12.61
C LYS A 84 -6.66 -1.84 12.65
N ARG A 85 -6.05 -3.04 12.60
CA ARG A 85 -4.59 -3.19 12.57
C ARG A 85 -3.98 -2.57 11.32
N ILE A 86 -4.55 -2.88 10.15
CA ILE A 86 -4.12 -2.33 8.85
C ILE A 86 -4.39 -0.83 8.79
N LEU A 87 -5.56 -0.38 9.27
CA LEU A 87 -5.91 1.04 9.34
C LEU A 87 -5.06 1.84 10.35
N GLY A 88 -4.30 1.16 11.22
CA GLY A 88 -3.39 1.79 12.17
C GLY A 88 -2.02 2.15 11.57
N HIS A 89 -1.69 1.64 10.39
CA HIS A 89 -0.45 1.99 9.68
C HIS A 89 -0.62 3.27 8.86
N ASN A 90 0.49 3.98 8.64
CA ASN A 90 0.52 5.07 7.68
C ASN A 90 0.35 4.50 6.26
N SER A 91 -0.48 5.12 5.41
CA SER A 91 -0.73 4.66 4.04
C SER A 91 0.51 4.61 3.14
N ALA A 92 1.58 5.33 3.48
CA ALA A 92 2.87 5.26 2.78
C ALA A 92 3.80 4.14 3.29
N ASP A 93 3.49 3.51 4.43
CA ASP A 93 4.25 2.37 4.96
C ASP A 93 3.80 1.06 4.29
N VAL A 94 3.99 1.01 2.97
CA VAL A 94 3.49 -0.06 2.10
C VAL A 94 4.04 -1.43 2.49
N LEU A 95 5.26 -1.49 3.03
CA LEU A 95 5.89 -2.73 3.45
C LEU A 95 5.22 -3.29 4.71
N ALA A 96 4.97 -2.46 5.72
CA ALA A 96 4.26 -2.90 6.92
C ALA A 96 2.81 -3.26 6.60
N LEU A 97 2.16 -2.50 5.70
CA LEU A 97 0.79 -2.76 5.25
C LEU A 97 0.67 -4.12 4.52
N LEU A 98 1.56 -4.41 3.57
CA LEU A 98 1.59 -5.69 2.85
C LEU A 98 1.89 -6.86 3.81
N ALA A 99 2.85 -6.69 4.72
CA ALA A 99 3.18 -7.71 5.72
C ALA A 99 1.97 -8.00 6.63
N CYS A 100 1.34 -6.94 7.16
CA CYS A 100 0.17 -7.05 8.01
C CYS A 100 -1.01 -7.71 7.28
N LEU A 101 -1.25 -7.36 6.02
CA LEU A 101 -2.30 -7.98 5.20
C LEU A 101 -2.06 -9.47 4.98
N ARG A 102 -0.81 -9.86 4.69
CA ARG A 102 -0.44 -11.27 4.52
C ARG A 102 -0.65 -12.06 5.80
N ASP A 103 -0.17 -11.54 6.92
CA ASP A 103 -0.31 -12.22 8.22
C ASP A 103 -1.79 -12.34 8.60
N GLN A 104 -2.59 -11.31 8.29
CA GLN A 104 -4.02 -11.30 8.52
C GLN A 104 -4.76 -12.36 7.70
N LEU A 105 -4.47 -12.46 6.41
CA LEU A 105 -5.07 -13.47 5.52
C LEU A 105 -4.56 -14.88 5.86
N SER A 106 -3.30 -15.02 6.28
CA SER A 106 -2.75 -16.31 6.69
C SER A 106 -3.43 -16.86 7.94
N GLY A 107 -3.80 -15.98 8.88
CA GLY A 107 -4.53 -16.33 10.10
C GLY A 107 -6.06 -16.38 9.94
N ASP A 108 -6.59 -16.16 8.75
CA ASP A 108 -8.04 -16.10 8.50
C ASP A 108 -8.64 -17.51 8.37
N ASP A 109 -9.48 -17.89 9.33
CA ASP A 109 -10.11 -19.20 9.38
C ASP A 109 -11.13 -19.41 8.23
N GLU A 110 -11.92 -18.38 7.88
CA GLU A 110 -12.86 -18.45 6.76
C GLU A 110 -12.13 -18.63 5.42
N LEU A 111 -10.97 -17.98 5.26
CA LEU A 111 -10.11 -18.17 4.09
C LEU A 111 -9.52 -19.59 4.06
N ARG A 112 -9.10 -20.12 5.20
CA ARG A 112 -8.58 -21.49 5.33
C ARG A 112 -9.62 -22.54 4.93
N GLU A 113 -10.87 -22.32 5.29
CA GLU A 113 -11.97 -23.26 5.04
C GLU A 113 -12.58 -23.10 3.64
N GLY A 114 -12.64 -21.86 3.13
CA GLY A 114 -13.33 -21.54 1.87
C GLY A 114 -12.44 -21.50 0.63
N VAL A 115 -11.12 -21.68 0.76
CA VAL A 115 -10.16 -21.72 -0.36
C VAL A 115 -9.38 -23.03 -0.32
N ALA A 116 -9.23 -23.68 -1.48
CA ALA A 116 -8.41 -24.89 -1.59
C ALA A 116 -6.97 -24.63 -1.06
N PRO A 117 -6.38 -25.52 -0.26
CA PRO A 117 -5.10 -25.26 0.41
C PRO A 117 -3.99 -24.80 -0.54
N ALA A 118 -3.88 -25.40 -1.73
CA ALA A 118 -2.89 -25.05 -2.73
C ALA A 118 -3.12 -23.65 -3.34
N CYS A 119 -4.37 -23.28 -3.63
CA CYS A 119 -4.72 -21.93 -4.11
C CYS A 119 -4.45 -20.87 -3.03
N ARG A 120 -4.77 -21.17 -1.77
CA ARG A 120 -4.47 -20.28 -0.64
C ARG A 120 -2.97 -20.03 -0.50
N LEU A 121 -2.17 -21.10 -0.54
CA LEU A 121 -0.70 -20.99 -0.51
C LEU A 121 -0.17 -20.17 -1.68
N ALA A 122 -0.70 -20.38 -2.89
CA ALA A 122 -0.33 -19.59 -4.07
C ALA A 122 -0.66 -18.10 -3.90
N GLY A 123 -1.85 -17.76 -3.38
CA GLY A 123 -2.24 -16.38 -3.11
C GLY A 123 -1.37 -15.70 -2.03
N LEU A 124 -1.10 -16.40 -0.93
CA LEU A 124 -0.22 -15.88 0.13
C LEU A 124 1.23 -15.74 -0.35
N LYS A 125 1.71 -16.66 -1.19
CA LYS A 125 3.01 -16.55 -1.84
C LYS A 125 3.06 -15.33 -2.76
N ALA A 126 2.06 -15.13 -3.62
CA ALA A 126 2.00 -13.97 -4.51
C ALA A 126 2.03 -12.64 -3.72
N LEU A 127 1.39 -12.58 -2.55
CA LEU A 127 1.46 -11.41 -1.68
C LEU A 127 2.84 -11.21 -1.06
N ASN A 128 3.52 -12.31 -0.70
CA ASN A 128 4.90 -12.26 -0.24
C ASN A 128 5.86 -11.82 -1.35
N ASP A 129 5.71 -12.36 -2.56
CA ASP A 129 6.52 -12.00 -3.71
C ASP A 129 6.33 -10.52 -4.06
N LYS A 130 5.10 -10.00 -3.97
CA LYS A 130 4.82 -8.56 -4.12
C LYS A 130 5.50 -7.72 -3.04
N LEU A 131 5.51 -8.18 -1.79
CA LEU A 131 6.18 -7.49 -0.69
C LEU A 131 7.69 -7.42 -0.91
N GLU A 132 8.33 -8.54 -1.27
CA GLU A 132 9.77 -8.57 -1.55
C GLU A 132 10.11 -7.70 -2.77
N HIS A 133 9.32 -7.78 -3.83
CA HIS A 133 9.49 -6.91 -5.00
C HIS A 133 9.36 -5.43 -4.65
N THR A 134 8.35 -5.03 -3.87
CA THR A 134 8.21 -3.64 -3.41
C THR A 134 9.37 -3.21 -2.51
N ARG A 135 9.96 -4.11 -1.71
CA ARG A 135 11.14 -3.82 -0.90
C ARG A 135 12.37 -3.54 -1.77
N GLU A 136 12.59 -4.38 -2.79
CA GLU A 136 13.72 -4.24 -3.72
C GLU A 136 13.62 -2.96 -4.55
N HIS A 137 12.40 -2.58 -4.93
CA HIS A 137 12.11 -1.43 -5.80
C HIS A 137 11.63 -0.18 -5.05
N LEU A 138 11.84 -0.11 -3.72
CA LEU A 138 11.31 0.99 -2.91
C LEU A 138 11.84 2.35 -3.37
N VAL A 139 13.10 2.40 -3.83
CA VAL A 139 13.74 3.64 -4.31
C VAL A 139 13.06 4.19 -5.55
N ASP A 140 12.50 3.34 -6.41
CA ASP A 140 11.90 3.74 -7.70
C ASP A 140 10.69 4.66 -7.49
N TYR A 141 9.99 4.50 -6.36
CA TYR A 141 8.87 5.36 -5.97
C TYR A 141 9.31 6.82 -5.80
N PHE A 142 10.56 7.08 -5.39
CA PHE A 142 11.08 8.41 -5.14
C PHE A 142 11.80 9.03 -6.36
N LEU A 143 12.07 8.23 -7.40
CA LEU A 143 12.81 8.64 -8.60
C LEU A 143 11.90 8.99 -9.79
N ALA A 144 10.63 8.58 -9.78
CA ALA A 144 9.71 8.69 -10.91
C ALA A 144 9.36 10.12 -11.36
N VAL A 145 9.84 11.18 -10.69
CA VAL A 145 9.52 12.59 -11.00
C VAL A 145 10.65 13.39 -11.65
N TYR A 146 11.85 12.81 -11.84
CA TYR A 146 12.98 13.56 -12.42
C TYR A 146 13.62 12.86 -13.62
N GLU A 147 12.96 12.91 -14.78
CA GLU A 147 13.64 12.79 -16.07
C GLU A 147 14.42 14.10 -16.33
N GLY A 148 15.64 14.23 -15.80
CA GLY A 148 16.53 15.34 -16.18
C GLY A 148 17.76 15.60 -15.31
N THR A 149 17.71 15.27 -14.03
CA THR A 149 18.85 15.43 -13.13
C THR A 149 18.73 14.41 -12.01
N ALA A 150 19.76 13.56 -11.84
CA ALA A 150 19.82 12.62 -10.74
C ALA A 150 19.86 13.38 -9.41
N CYS A 151 19.06 12.94 -8.43
CA CYS A 151 19.32 13.20 -7.01
C CYS A 151 20.65 12.56 -6.59
#